data_AF-A0A381IAG5-F1
#
_entry.id   AF-A0A381IAG5-F1
#
_cell.length_a   1.000
_cell.length_b   1.000
_cell.length_c   1.000
_cell.angle_alpha   90.00
_cell.angle_beta   90.00
_cell.angle_gamma   90.00
#
_symmetry.space_group_name_H-M   'P 1'
#
loop_
_entity.id
_entity.type
_entity.pdbx_description
1 polymer ?
#
loop_
_entity_poly.entity_id
_entity_poly.type
_entity_poly.pdbx_seq_one_letter_code
_entity_poly.pdbx_strand_id
1 'polypeptide(L)' 'MLSVDRYDTSVFEVHHILFEKGKIIIENLTNLENVPEKFLFIAAPFKYNDADGAPVRAIAIVE' A
#
# COMPACT_ATOMS: atom_id res chain seq x y z
N MET A 1 -3.43 2.52 12.97
CA MET A 1 -3.04 1.95 11.65
C MET A 1 -3.86 2.70 10.61
N LEU A 2 -3.21 3.30 9.61
CA LEU A 2 -3.92 3.89 8.49
C LEU A 2 -4.35 2.76 7.56
N SER A 3 -5.62 2.76 7.19
CA SER A 3 -6.28 1.75 6.35
C SER A 3 -6.71 2.40 5.04
N VAL A 4 -6.80 1.62 3.96
CA VAL A 4 -7.48 2.07 2.73
C VAL A 4 -8.99 2.21 2.93
N ASP A 5 -9.54 1.46 3.90
CA ASP A 5 -10.94 1.52 4.30
C ASP A 5 -11.19 2.60 5.36
N ARG A 6 -12.45 3.04 5.47
CA ARG A 6 -12.85 4.01 6.49
C ARG A 6 -12.63 3.46 7.90
N TYR A 7 -12.29 4.32 8.85
CA TYR A 7 -11.99 3.90 10.22
C TYR A 7 -13.20 3.31 10.97
N ASP A 8 -14.41 3.64 10.54
CA ASP A 8 -15.68 3.27 11.19
C ASP A 8 -16.31 2.00 10.59
N THR A 9 -15.69 1.39 9.58
CA THR A 9 -16.21 0.18 8.94
C THR A 9 -15.70 -1.10 9.59
N SER A 10 -16.54 -2.14 9.58
CA SER A 10 -16.18 -3.52 9.95
C SER A 10 -16.21 -4.48 8.76
N VAL A 11 -16.55 -3.99 7.56
CA VAL A 11 -16.76 -4.83 6.37
C VAL A 11 -15.62 -4.80 5.34
N PHE A 12 -14.66 -3.87 5.47
CA PHE A 12 -13.46 -3.79 4.62
C PHE A 12 -13.75 -3.89 3.10
N GLU A 13 -14.75 -3.14 2.65
CA GLU A 13 -15.25 -3.21 1.27
C GLU A 13 -14.15 -2.88 0.25
N VAL A 14 -13.29 -1.90 0.54
CA VAL A 14 -12.22 -1.51 -0.38
C VAL A 14 -11.13 -2.58 -0.45
N HIS A 15 -10.73 -3.17 0.69
CA HIS A 15 -9.84 -4.34 0.70
C HIS A 15 -10.39 -5.47 -0.19
N HIS A 16 -11.66 -5.84 -0.04
CA HIS A 16 -12.27 -6.91 -0.82
C HIS A 16 -12.25 -6.61 -2.32
N ILE A 17 -12.71 -5.43 -2.73
CA ILE A 17 -12.73 -5.03 -4.15
C ILE A 17 -11.32 -5.06 -4.77
N LEU A 18 -10.30 -4.62 -4.04
CA LEU A 18 -8.92 -4.57 -4.52
C LEU A 18 -8.30 -5.97 -4.61
N PHE A 19 -8.43 -6.78 -3.57
CA PHE A 19 -7.86 -8.13 -3.54
C PHE A 19 -8.54 -9.09 -4.53
N GLU A 20 -9.86 -9.01 -4.70
CA GLU A 20 -10.59 -9.79 -5.72
C GLU A 20 -10.09 -9.50 -7.14
N LYS A 21 -9.54 -8.30 -7.38
CA LYS A 21 -8.94 -7.89 -8.65
C LYS A 21 -7.43 -8.13 -8.72
N GLY A 22 -6.86 -8.86 -7.76
CA GLY A 22 -5.43 -9.15 -7.67
C GLY A 22 -4.57 -7.90 -7.48
N LYS A 23 -5.12 -6.83 -6.89
CA LYS A 23 -4.37 -5.62 -6.53
C LYS A 23 -3.80 -5.75 -5.13
N ILE A 24 -2.71 -5.03 -4.89
CA ILE A 24 -2.07 -4.94 -3.58
C ILE A 24 -2.39 -3.60 -2.92
N ILE A 25 -2.23 -3.54 -1.61
CA ILE A 25 -2.48 -2.32 -0.81
C ILE A 25 -1.19 -1.97 -0.09
N ILE A 26 -0.81 -0.68 -0.14
CA ILE A 26 0.33 -0.14 0.56
C ILE A 26 -0.18 0.89 1.56
N GLU A 27 0.03 0.63 2.85
CA GLU A 27 -0.49 1.44 3.95
C GLU A 27 0.63 2.14 4.72
N ASN A 28 0.26 3.16 5.49
CA ASN A 28 1.17 3.89 6.38
C ASN A 28 2.37 4.54 5.67
N LEU A 29 2.16 5.03 4.44
CA LEU A 29 3.15 5.86 3.73
C LEU A 29 3.36 7.21 4.43
N THR A 30 4.51 7.83 4.17
CA THR A 30 4.90 9.13 4.70
C THR A 30 5.56 9.96 3.60
N ASN A 31 5.82 11.25 3.86
CA ASN A 31 6.52 12.16 2.94
C ASN A 31 5.81 12.34 1.58
N LEU A 32 4.48 12.20 1.56
CA LEU A 32 3.66 12.26 0.35
C LEU A 32 3.54 13.68 -0.22
N GLU A 33 3.72 14.68 0.63
CA GLU A 33 3.74 16.10 0.25
C GLU A 33 4.99 16.50 -0.56
N ASN A 34 6.03 15.65 -0.55
CA ASN A 34 7.32 15.93 -1.19
C ASN A 34 7.54 15.14 -2.48
N VAL A 35 6.51 14.46 -3.01
CA VAL A 35 6.58 13.75 -4.30
C VAL A 35 5.80 14.49 -5.39
N PRO A 36 6.25 14.48 -6.65
CA PRO A 36 5.50 15.06 -7.77
C PRO A 36 4.23 14.26 -8.05
N GLU A 37 3.37 14.76 -8.94
CA GLU A 37 2.14 14.05 -9.35
C GLU A 37 2.43 12.66 -9.95
N LYS A 38 3.56 12.52 -10.64
CA LYS A 38 4.01 11.27 -11.26
C LYS A 38 5.46 11.01 -10.95
N PHE A 39 5.74 9.81 -10.47
CA PHE A 39 7.07 9.33 -10.12
C PHE A 39 7.11 7.81 -10.26
N LEU A 40 8.33 7.26 -10.29
CA LEU A 40 8.50 5.82 -10.18
C LEU A 40 8.41 5.41 -8.70
N PHE A 41 7.39 4.63 -8.36
CA PHE A 41 7.21 4.08 -7.02
C PHE A 41 7.79 2.66 -6.92
N ILE A 42 8.60 2.41 -5.90
CA ILE A 42 9.18 1.10 -5.61
C ILE A 42 8.78 0.68 -4.18
N ALA A 43 8.15 -0.49 -4.07
CA ALA A 43 7.82 -1.12 -2.80
C ALA A 43 8.17 -2.61 -2.87
N ALA A 44 9.41 -2.95 -2.49
CA ALA A 44 9.89 -4.33 -2.47
C ALA A 44 9.66 -4.94 -1.07
N PRO A 45 8.79 -5.97 -0.94
CA PRO A 45 8.55 -6.66 0.33
C PRO A 45 9.66 -7.64 0.67
N PHE A 46 9.75 -7.98 1.96
CA PHE A 46 10.46 -9.20 2.34
C PHE A 46 9.81 -10.44 1.73
N LYS A 47 10.65 -11.37 1.27
CA LYS A 47 10.21 -12.62 0.62
C LYS A 47 9.89 -13.69 1.67
N TYR A 48 8.79 -13.50 2.39
CA TYR A 48 8.23 -14.54 3.26
C TYR A 48 7.51 -15.60 2.44
N ASN A 49 7.47 -16.84 2.95
CA ASN A 49 6.69 -17.91 2.34
C ASN A 49 5.24 -17.81 2.83
N ASP A 50 4.29 -17.99 1.90
CA ASP A 50 2.83 -18.05 2.17
C ASP A 50 2.30 -16.92 3.07
N ALA A 51 2.81 -15.69 2.88
CA ALA A 51 2.40 -14.52 3.64
C ALA A 51 1.38 -13.67 2.88
N ASP A 52 0.38 -13.16 3.60
CA ASP A 52 -0.64 -12.23 3.06
C ASP A 52 -0.08 -10.81 2.82
N GLY A 53 1.06 -10.49 3.45
CA GLY A 53 1.73 -9.21 3.33
C GLY A 53 3.08 -9.21 4.05
N ALA A 54 3.87 -8.17 3.80
CA ALA A 54 5.16 -7.98 4.43
C ALA A 54 5.48 -6.48 4.55
N PRO A 55 6.28 -6.07 5.54
CA PRO A 55 6.78 -4.70 5.59
C PRO A 55 7.66 -4.44 4.36
N VAL A 56 7.57 -3.21 3.85
CA VAL A 56 8.33 -2.72 2.69
C VAL A 56 9.16 -1.52 3.09
N ARG A 57 10.28 -1.32 2.39
CA ARG A 57 10.86 0.01 2.25
C ARG A 57 10.28 0.64 0.99
N ALA A 58 9.26 1.49 1.15
CA ALA A 58 8.69 2.24 0.06
C ALA A 58 9.58 3.44 -0.29
N ILE A 59 9.90 3.61 -1.58
CA ILE A 59 10.69 4.74 -2.09
C ILE A 59 10.05 5.29 -3.38
N ALA A 60 10.17 6.60 -3.57
CA ALA A 60 9.88 7.27 -4.83
C ALA A 60 11.19 7.71 -5.46
N ILE A 61 11.38 7.42 -6.76
CA ILE A 61 12.47 8.00 -7.55
C ILE A 61 11.93 9.27 -8.20
N VAL A 62 12.51 10.40 -7.84
CA VAL A 62 12.16 11.74 -8.32
C VAL A 62 13.35 12.32 -9.09
N GLU A 63 13.07 12.99 -10.21
CA GLU A 63 14.06 13.71 -11.02
C GLU A 63 14.16 15.17 -10.60
#